data_AF-A0A9X3AMY2-F1
#
_entry.id   AF-A0A9X3AMY2-F1
#
_cell.length_a   1.000
_cell.length_b   1.000
_cell.length_c   1.000
_cell.angle_alpha   90.00
_cell.angle_beta   90.00
_cell.angle_gamma   90.00
#
_symmetry.space_group_name_H-M   'P 1'
#
loop_
_entity.id
_entity.type
_entity.pdbx_description
1 polymer ?
#
loop_
_entity_poly.entity_id
_entity_poly.type
_entity_poly.pdbx_seq_one_letter_code
_entity_poly.pdbx_strand_id
1 'polypeptide(L)'
;MEWREIDHQLGIWLIPTSKMKVKKPHAVPITKEAMDILTRRSQETVKGERFVFPSERSQSGHIIEKAGKGSFWHRISERAELRGTEKGLRFQKELSPFMI
;
A
#
# COMPACT_ATOMS: atom_id res chain seq x y z
N MET A 1 3.20 -3.95 -7.94
CA MET A 1 1.96 -4.75 -8.02
C MET A 1 1.55 -4.84 -9.48
N GLU A 2 1.51 -6.05 -10.01
CA GLU A 2 1.07 -6.34 -11.39
C GLU A 2 -0.31 -6.99 -11.35
N TRP A 3 -1.11 -6.82 -12.41
CA TRP A 3 -2.45 -7.42 -12.46
C TRP A 3 -2.41 -8.95 -12.34
N ARG A 4 -1.40 -9.60 -12.94
CA ARG A 4 -1.19 -11.06 -12.85
C ARG A 4 -0.88 -11.59 -11.44
N GLU A 5 -0.57 -10.70 -10.50
CA GLU A 5 -0.31 -11.07 -9.10
C GLU A 5 -1.60 -11.12 -8.28
N ILE A 6 -2.75 -10.71 -8.85
CA ILE A 6 -4.02 -10.61 -8.14
C ILE A 6 -4.94 -11.74 -8.55
N ASP A 7 -5.31 -12.56 -7.56
CA ASP A 7 -6.39 -13.52 -7.70
C ASP A 7 -7.69 -12.88 -7.22
N HIS A 8 -8.53 -12.46 -8.18
CA HIS A 8 -9.82 -11.83 -7.90
C HIS A 8 -10.86 -12.82 -7.33
N GLN A 9 -10.70 -14.12 -7.57
CA GLN A 9 -11.62 -15.13 -7.06
C GLN A 9 -11.32 -15.44 -5.60
N LEU A 10 -10.04 -15.62 -5.27
CA LEU A 10 -9.60 -15.92 -3.90
C LEU A 10 -9.43 -14.67 -3.03
N GLY A 11 -9.35 -13.49 -3.65
CA GLY A 11 -9.10 -12.24 -2.95
C GLY A 11 -7.68 -12.14 -2.40
N ILE A 12 -6.68 -12.56 -3.18
CA ILE A 12 -5.29 -12.68 -2.73
C ILE A 12 -4.36 -11.90 -3.66
N TRP A 13 -3.40 -11.18 -3.09
CA TRP A 13 -2.21 -10.70 -3.79
C TRP A 13 -1.04 -11.67 -3.57
N LEU A 14 -0.63 -12.34 -4.64
CA LEU A 14 0.48 -13.29 -4.68
C LEU A 14 1.78 -12.57 -5.08
N ILE A 15 2.63 -12.27 -4.10
CA ILE A 15 3.93 -11.64 -4.33
C ILE A 15 4.96 -12.73 -4.67
N PRO A 16 5.55 -12.72 -5.88
CA PRO A 16 6.50 -13.74 -6.28
C PRO A 16 7.81 -13.64 -5.49
N THR A 17 8.49 -14.77 -5.32
CA THR A 17 9.79 -14.89 -4.66
C THR A 17 10.85 -13.97 -5.26
N SER A 18 10.81 -13.73 -6.57
CA SER A 18 11.73 -12.83 -7.28
C SER A 18 11.64 -11.38 -6.83
N LYS A 19 10.53 -10.98 -6.20
CA LYS A 19 10.30 -9.63 -5.65
C LYS A 19 10.49 -9.55 -4.14
N MET A 20 10.77 -10.69 -3.48
CA MET A 20 10.90 -10.78 -2.03
C MET A 20 12.37 -10.95 -1.64
N LYS A 21 12.79 -10.24 -0.58
CA LYS A 21 14.12 -10.42 0.02
C LYS A 21 14.30 -11.82 0.64
N VAL A 22 13.18 -12.45 1.03
CA VAL A 22 13.12 -13.81 1.55
C VAL A 22 12.60 -14.72 0.43
N LYS A 23 13.26 -15.85 0.17
CA LYS A 23 12.98 -16.77 -0.94
C LYS A 23 11.68 -17.59 -0.80
N LYS A 24 10.59 -17.02 -0.27
CA LYS A 24 9.27 -17.65 -0.18
C LYS A 24 8.19 -16.76 -0.80
N PRO A 25 7.26 -17.32 -1.60
CA PRO A 25 6.14 -16.56 -2.13
C PRO A 25 5.25 -16.11 -0.96
N HIS A 26 4.68 -14.91 -1.06
CA HIS A 26 3.85 -14.35 -0.01
C HIS A 26 2.43 -14.11 -0.55
N ALA A 27 1.46 -14.77 0.05
CA ALA A 27 0.05 -14.58 -0.23
C ALA A 27 -0.53 -13.59 0.78
N VAL A 28 -0.93 -12.41 0.31
CA VAL A 28 -1.54 -11.36 1.13
C VAL A 28 -3.05 -11.35 0.88
N PRO A 29 -3.89 -11.66 1.89
CA PRO A 29 -5.33 -11.51 1.76
C PRO A 29 -5.72 -10.05 1.53
N ILE A 30 -6.64 -9.80 0.60
CA ILE A 30 -7.18 -8.49 0.27
C ILE A 30 -8.59 -8.39 0.85
N THR A 31 -8.92 -7.29 1.52
CA THR A 31 -10.28 -7.07 2.03
C THR A 31 -11.26 -6.82 0.89
N LYS A 32 -12.56 -6.97 1.16
CA LYS A 32 -13.60 -6.74 0.16
C LYS A 32 -13.52 -5.34 -0.44
N GLU A 33 -13.34 -4.32 0.39
CA GLU A 33 -13.28 -2.91 -0.02
C GLU A 33 -12.09 -2.66 -0.95
N ALA A 34 -10.93 -3.25 -0.63
CA ALA A 34 -9.76 -3.15 -1.48
C ALA A 34 -9.95 -3.89 -2.81
N MET A 35 -10.65 -5.04 -2.81
CA MET A 35 -11.00 -5.75 -4.03
C MET A 35 -11.95 -4.95 -4.92
N ASP A 36 -12.94 -4.27 -4.34
CA ASP A 36 -13.86 -3.41 -5.08
C ASP A 36 -13.11 -2.27 -5.79
N ILE A 37 -12.13 -1.66 -5.10
CA ILE A 37 -11.25 -0.63 -5.69
C ILE A 37 -10.43 -1.22 -6.85
N LEU A 38 -9.85 -2.40 -6.68
CA LEU A 38 -9.05 -3.07 -7.71
C LEU A 38 -9.91 -3.44 -8.93
N THR A 39 -11.13 -3.94 -8.71
CA THR A 39 -12.08 -4.28 -9.78
C THR A 39 -12.44 -3.05 -10.60
N ARG A 40 -12.86 -1.95 -9.96
CA ARG A 40 -13.14 -0.68 -10.67
C ARG A 40 -11.92 -0.23 -11.46
N ARG A 41 -10.75 -0.27 -10.84
CA ARG A 41 -9.50 0.15 -11.47
C ARG A 41 -9.12 -0.71 -12.68
N SER A 42 -9.45 -1.99 -12.67
CA SER A 42 -9.22 -2.89 -13.82
C SER A 42 -10.12 -2.56 -15.02
N GLN A 43 -11.30 -1.98 -14.78
CA GLN A 43 -12.23 -1.55 -15.82
C GLN A 43 -11.80 -0.23 -16.47
N GLU A 44 -11.13 0.63 -15.71
CA GLU A 44 -10.63 1.94 -16.16
C GLU A 44 -9.24 1.84 -16.84
N THR A 45 -8.58 0.69 -16.79
CA THR A 45 -7.21 0.52 -17.31
C THR A 45 -7.18 0.26 -18.81
N VAL A 46 -6.08 0.62 -19.47
CA VAL A 46 -5.87 0.34 -20.89
C VAL A 46 -5.67 -1.17 -21.07
N LYS A 47 -6.26 -1.73 -22.13
CA LYS A 47 -6.11 -3.16 -22.44
C LYS A 47 -4.62 -3.52 -22.58
N GLY A 48 -4.19 -4.53 -21.82
CA GLY A 48 -2.80 -5.00 -21.83
C GLY A 48 -1.87 -4.26 -20.87
N GLU A 49 -2.37 -3.31 -20.09
CA GLU A 49 -1.59 -2.70 -19.01
C GLU A 49 -1.11 -3.80 -18.03
N ARG A 50 0.17 -3.76 -17.69
CA ARG A 50 0.83 -4.75 -16.82
C ARG A 50 0.66 -4.42 -15.35
N PHE A 51 0.73 -3.14 -15.00
CA PHE A 51 0.78 -2.67 -13.62
C PHE A 51 -0.57 -2.15 -13.14
N VAL A 52 -0.89 -2.41 -11.87
CA VAL A 52 -2.10 -1.82 -11.25
C VAL A 52 -1.99 -0.30 -11.21
N PHE A 53 -0.80 0.23 -10.95
CA PHE A 53 -0.53 1.66 -10.89
C PHE A 53 0.60 2.05 -11.86
N PRO A 54 0.29 2.18 -13.16
CA PRO A 54 1.30 2.53 -14.16
C PRO A 54 1.77 3.98 -13.99
N SER A 55 2.99 4.25 -14.44
CA SER A 55 3.55 5.61 -14.45
C SER A 55 4.57 5.76 -15.57
N GLU A 56 4.25 6.61 -16.54
CA GLU A 56 5.15 6.93 -17.66
C GLU A 56 6.42 7.69 -17.23
N ARG A 57 6.34 8.40 -16.10
CA ARG A 57 7.46 9.19 -15.56
C ARG A 57 8.50 8.35 -14.80
N SER A 58 8.23 7.06 -14.62
CA SER A 58 9.08 6.12 -13.89
C SER A 58 9.80 5.23 -14.88
N GLN A 59 11.12 5.05 -14.71
CA GLN A 59 11.90 4.13 -15.55
C GLN A 59 11.39 2.68 -15.46
N SER A 60 10.79 2.31 -14.32
CA SER A 60 10.23 0.98 -14.10
C SER A 60 8.80 0.80 -14.64
N GLY A 61 8.21 1.85 -15.22
CA GLY A 61 6.86 1.84 -15.79
C GLY A 61 5.71 1.87 -14.78
N HIS A 62 5.99 1.91 -13.48
CA HIS A 62 4.98 1.98 -12.42
C HIS A 62 5.32 3.00 -11.35
N ILE A 63 4.33 3.38 -10.54
CA ILE A 63 4.52 4.33 -9.45
C ILE A 63 5.61 3.84 -8.49
N ILE A 64 6.56 4.73 -8.18
CA ILE A 64 7.59 4.51 -7.16
C ILE A 64 7.35 5.56 -6.09
N GLU A 65 7.26 5.13 -4.84
CA GLU A 65 7.10 6.07 -3.75
C GLU A 65 8.41 6.82 -3.48
N LYS A 66 8.31 8.15 -3.41
CA LYS A 66 9.44 9.03 -3.10
C LYS A 66 9.46 9.34 -1.60
N ALA A 67 10.63 9.64 -1.06
CA ALA A 67 10.76 10.17 0.30
C ALA A 67 10.56 11.69 0.35
N GLY A 68 10.21 12.22 1.52
CA GLY A 68 10.17 13.66 1.79
C GLY A 68 8.83 14.34 1.50
N LYS A 69 8.81 15.69 1.43
CA LYS A 69 7.58 16.49 1.33
C LYS A 69 6.80 16.30 0.03
N GLY A 70 7.45 15.80 -1.03
CA GLY A 70 6.81 15.50 -2.32
C GLY A 70 6.21 14.09 -2.43
N SER A 71 6.37 13.25 -1.40
CA SER A 71 5.83 11.89 -1.30
C SER A 71 4.31 11.84 -1.49
N PHE A 72 3.80 10.78 -2.11
CA PHE A 72 2.36 10.55 -2.21
C PHE A 72 1.73 10.47 -0.81
N TRP A 73 2.32 9.69 0.10
CA TRP A 73 1.84 9.57 1.47
C TRP A 73 1.94 10.88 2.24
N HIS A 74 2.99 11.68 2.01
CA HIS A 74 3.06 13.01 2.61
C HIS A 74 1.85 13.86 2.25
N ARG A 75 1.52 13.91 0.95
CA ARG A 75 0.42 14.68 0.38
C ARG A 75 -0.96 14.20 0.81
N ILE A 76 -1.14 12.89 0.95
CA ILE A 76 -2.41 12.29 1.41
C ILE A 76 -2.60 12.56 2.90
N SER A 77 -1.60 12.30 3.73
CA SER A 77 -1.70 12.56 5.17
C SER A 77 -1.86 14.04 5.50
N GLU A 78 -1.24 14.93 4.72
CA GLU A 78 -1.42 16.38 4.86
C GLU A 78 -2.86 16.80 4.50
N ARG A 79 -3.40 16.34 3.36
CA ARG A 79 -4.78 16.66 2.93
C ARG A 79 -5.85 16.07 3.85
N ALA A 80 -5.56 14.93 4.47
CA ALA A 80 -6.44 14.31 5.44
C ALA A 80 -6.26 14.91 6.84
N GLU A 81 -5.44 15.97 7.00
CA GLU A 81 -5.15 16.63 8.27
C GLU A 81 -4.60 15.67 9.35
N LEU A 82 -4.05 14.52 8.92
CA LEU A 82 -3.49 13.49 9.80
C LEU A 82 -2.08 13.83 10.30
N ARG A 83 -1.44 14.83 9.70
CA ARG A 83 -0.18 15.38 10.20
C ARG A 83 -0.48 16.44 11.26
N GLY A 84 -0.71 15.98 12.49
CA GLY A 84 -0.72 16.87 13.64
C GLY A 84 0.59 17.67 13.73
N THR A 85 0.49 18.93 14.12
CA THR A 85 1.62 19.83 14.40
C THR A 85 2.45 19.41 15.62
N GLU A 86 2.05 18.35 16.32
CA GLU A 86 2.68 17.92 17.56
C GLU A 86 3.62 16.73 17.32
N LYS A 87 4.87 17.04 17.02
CA LYS A 87 5.98 16.11 17.29
C LYS A 87 6.08 15.93 18.81
N GLY A 88 5.40 14.92 19.34
CA GLY A 88 5.71 14.43 20.69
C GLY A 88 4.54 14.18 21.62
N LEU A 89 3.58 13.34 21.23
CA LEU A 89 2.85 12.55 22.22
C LEU A 89 3.27 11.08 22.10
N ARG A 90 4.36 10.73 22.80
CA ARG A 90 4.47 9.37 23.32
C ARG A 90 3.38 9.24 24.37
N PHE A 91 2.31 8.52 24.06
CA PHE A 91 1.45 7.97 25.12
C PHE A 91 2.31 7.01 25.94
N GLN A 92 2.93 7.52 27.01
CA GLN A 92 3.27 6.68 28.14
C GLN A 92 1.94 6.18 28.68
N LYS A 93 1.56 4.97 28.26
CA LYS A 93 0.54 4.21 28.94
C LYS A 93 1.10 3.98 30.34
N GLU A 94 0.56 4.69 31.33
CA GLU A 94 0.90 4.49 32.72
C GLU A 94 0.70 3.01 33.05
N LEU A 95 1.81 2.32 33.32
CA LEU A 95 1.79 1.11 34.09
C LEU A 95 1.45 1.55 35.51
N SER A 96 0.16 1.51 35.85
CA SER A 96 -0.30 1.50 37.25
C SER A 96 0.38 0.31 37.95
N PRO A 97 1.31 0.51 38.89
CA PRO A 97 1.79 -0.57 39.71
C PRO A 97 0.82 -0.72 40.88
N PHE A 98 0.33 -1.94 41.07
CA PHE A 98 -0.16 -2.39 42.36
C PHE A 98 0.75 -1.88 43.49
N MET A 99 0.18 -1.14 44.45
CA MET A 99 0.63 -1.20 45.84
C MET A 99 -0.56 -0.94 46.77
N ILE A 100 -0.73 -1.93 47.64
CA ILE A 100 -1.56 -2.14 48.84
C ILE A 100 -2.03 -0.85 49.53
#